data_AF-A0A1H0JS08-F1
#
_entry.id   AF-A0A1H0JS08-F1
#
_cell.length_a   1.000
_cell.length_b   1.000
_cell.length_c   1.000
_cell.angle_alpha   90.00
_cell.angle_beta   90.00
_cell.angle_gamma   90.00
#
_symmetry.space_group_name_H-M   'P 1'
#
loop_
_entity.id
_entity.type
_entity.pdbx_description
1 polymer ?
#
loop_
_entity_poly.entity_id
_entity_poly.type
_entity_poly.pdbx_seq_one_letter_code
_entity_poly.pdbx_strand_id
1 'polypeptide(L)'
;MSINRTTVRSLALAGAIAGSVLLGGTTATAAPAGRTAPVSTVMPSEVTTSAMAASTVTGVRQSRIIGYSRQHRAIVADELGNPAAPFKALVVGSMHGYYERAGEQVVAAIKQAAIPKNLDLWVIRTINPDGDVLHQRGNAAGVDLNRNFPFRWAYIAPTASKFNSHYSGPSPLSEPESRAMYNFLNTLRPNRVVSLHQPLDAVDTTDGGARDIAFRTALARNLGLPAEPLVCWSVCHGSMTGWLTNTQRGAAITVEFGPNPSSAYLTGTAARGIIAALDVGVGPYVPPSVRGDVNTFRASSSGLLLSGWAYDPARPAASTTVAVTIDGKLARVTTAELNRPDVDAAFRITGRHGYWINLVLSRGRHTVCVTARPVSGSDSTPRSLLRCVAITAPQVLMQGRAAPAVVARSGGVVSLSGWALDPSHPLSPSSVRVAVDGKPTAAFVTTTIRADVNAAWHATGRHGFQVRVTVPAGHHLVTVTAAGPSAAVASATIGQQWLVIPAG
;
A
#
# COMPACT_ATOMS: atom_id res chain seq x y z
N MET A 1 -6.66 10.89 26.64
CA MET A 1 -7.98 10.82 25.98
C MET A 1 -8.19 9.36 25.55
N SER A 2 -9.07 8.64 26.24
CA SER A 2 -9.29 7.20 26.04
C SER A 2 -10.24 6.97 24.85
N ILE A 3 -9.82 6.18 23.86
CA ILE A 3 -10.69 5.75 22.75
C ILE A 3 -11.06 4.29 23.01
N ASN A 4 -12.32 4.10 23.39
CA ASN A 4 -12.95 2.80 23.59
C ASN A 4 -13.15 2.12 22.21
N ARG A 5 -12.57 0.94 21.98
CA ARG A 5 -12.86 0.12 20.79
C ARG A 5 -13.82 -1.01 21.19
N THR A 6 -15.08 -0.88 20.77
CA THR A 6 -16.09 -1.95 20.81
C THR A 6 -15.79 -3.01 19.75
N THR A 7 -15.60 -4.24 20.20
CA THR A 7 -15.36 -5.44 19.39
C THR A 7 -16.66 -5.98 18.81
N VAL A 8 -16.76 -6.12 17.49
CA VAL A 8 -17.80 -6.95 16.84
C VAL A 8 -17.13 -8.25 16.40
N ARG A 9 -17.44 -9.35 17.08
CA ARG A 9 -17.07 -10.71 16.67
C ARG A 9 -18.17 -11.29 15.79
N SER A 10 -17.85 -11.63 14.55
CA SER A 10 -18.71 -12.46 13.69
C SER A 10 -18.27 -13.92 13.83
N LEU A 11 -19.18 -14.78 14.30
CA LEU A 11 -19.02 -16.24 14.27
C LEU A 11 -19.14 -16.75 12.82
N ALA A 12 -18.22 -17.59 12.40
CA ALA A 12 -18.37 -18.43 11.20
C ALA A 12 -18.50 -19.90 11.65
N LEU A 13 -19.63 -20.51 11.28
CA LEU A 13 -19.96 -21.91 11.52
C LEU A 13 -19.29 -22.76 10.41
N ALA A 14 -18.47 -23.74 10.77
CA ALA A 14 -17.89 -24.70 9.81
C ALA A 14 -18.77 -25.97 9.78
N GLY A 15 -19.32 -26.29 8.61
CA GLY A 15 -19.97 -27.57 8.33
C GLY A 15 -18.96 -28.59 7.81
N ALA A 16 -18.87 -29.73 8.47
CA ALA A 16 -18.06 -30.88 8.05
C ALA A 16 -18.89 -31.80 7.13
N ILE A 17 -18.29 -32.28 6.04
CA ILE A 17 -18.81 -33.40 5.25
C ILE A 17 -17.75 -34.49 5.26
N ALA A 18 -18.11 -35.65 5.82
CA ALA A 18 -17.32 -36.87 5.84
C ALA A 18 -17.57 -37.68 4.56
N GLY A 19 -16.51 -38.20 3.95
CA GLY A 19 -16.56 -39.15 2.83
C GLY A 19 -15.81 -40.42 3.18
N SER A 20 -16.55 -41.53 3.28
CA SER A 20 -16.10 -42.86 3.70
C SER A 20 -15.32 -43.59 2.60
N VAL A 21 -14.26 -44.31 3.01
CA VAL A 21 -13.47 -45.23 2.17
C VAL A 21 -14.06 -46.65 2.28
N LEU A 22 -14.28 -47.31 1.14
CA LEU A 22 -14.66 -48.72 1.05
C LEU A 22 -13.45 -49.57 0.63
N LEU A 23 -13.15 -50.60 1.42
CA LEU A 23 -12.19 -51.65 1.14
C LEU A 23 -12.82 -52.73 0.24
N GLY A 24 -12.04 -53.22 -0.72
CA GLY A 24 -12.17 -54.54 -1.35
C GLY A 24 -10.76 -54.94 -1.80
N GLY A 25 -10.23 -56.14 -1.56
CA GLY A 25 -10.87 -57.45 -1.50
C GLY A 25 -10.14 -58.31 -2.53
N THR A 26 -9.19 -59.13 -2.06
CA THR A 26 -8.19 -59.92 -2.80
C THR A 26 -8.77 -61.08 -3.62
N THR A 27 -8.14 -61.42 -4.75
CA THR A 27 -7.90 -62.82 -5.18
C THR A 27 -6.60 -62.94 -5.99
N ALA A 28 -5.83 -63.99 -5.69
CA ALA A 28 -4.56 -64.34 -6.30
C ALA A 28 -4.74 -65.47 -7.32
N THR A 29 -3.94 -65.46 -8.39
CA THR A 29 -3.71 -66.61 -9.28
C THR A 29 -2.22 -66.73 -9.60
N ALA A 30 -1.76 -67.99 -9.61
CA ALA A 30 -0.36 -68.40 -9.60
C ALA A 30 0.34 -68.36 -10.99
N ALA A 31 1.67 -68.27 -10.94
CA ALA A 31 2.61 -68.10 -12.05
C ALA A 31 2.85 -69.35 -12.92
N PRO A 32 3.67 -69.21 -13.98
CA PRO A 32 4.85 -70.08 -14.06
C PRO A 32 6.17 -69.32 -14.26
N ALA A 33 7.24 -70.00 -13.90
CA ALA A 33 8.58 -69.49 -13.60
C ALA A 33 9.39 -69.07 -14.83
N GLY A 34 9.98 -67.88 -14.76
CA GLY A 34 11.08 -67.41 -15.61
C GLY A 34 12.25 -66.96 -14.75
N ARG A 35 13.44 -67.50 -15.02
CA ARG A 35 14.70 -67.30 -14.28
C ARG A 35 15.03 -65.81 -14.08
N THR A 36 15.19 -65.38 -12.82
CA THR A 36 15.72 -64.05 -12.45
C THR A 36 17.16 -64.16 -11.96
N ALA A 37 18.01 -63.25 -12.45
CA ALA A 37 19.37 -62.99 -11.96
C ALA A 37 19.32 -62.35 -10.56
N PRO A 38 20.38 -62.44 -9.72
CA PRO A 38 20.33 -61.97 -8.35
C PRO A 38 20.30 -60.43 -8.31
N VAL A 39 19.18 -59.87 -7.86
CA VAL A 39 19.09 -58.47 -7.44
C VAL A 39 19.55 -58.41 -5.98
N SER A 40 20.60 -57.64 -5.70
CA SER A 40 21.05 -57.37 -4.34
C SER A 40 19.97 -56.62 -3.56
N THR A 41 19.49 -57.24 -2.49
CA THR A 41 18.60 -56.62 -1.50
C THR A 41 19.39 -55.64 -0.66
N VAL A 42 19.23 -54.34 -0.94
CA VAL A 42 19.63 -53.27 -0.01
C VAL A 42 18.50 -53.11 1.01
N MET A 43 18.80 -53.40 2.27
CA MET A 43 17.92 -53.10 3.40
C MET A 43 17.62 -51.59 3.43
N PRO A 44 16.36 -51.14 3.65
CA PRO A 44 16.10 -49.73 3.89
C PRO A 44 16.68 -49.38 5.27
N SER A 45 17.77 -48.61 5.30
CA SER A 45 18.24 -48.00 6.53
C SER A 45 17.17 -47.06 7.06
N GLU A 46 16.78 -47.24 8.32
CA GLU A 46 15.93 -46.32 9.06
C GLU A 46 16.53 -44.91 8.97
N VAL A 47 15.82 -44.01 8.28
CA VAL A 47 16.10 -42.59 8.30
C VAL A 47 15.67 -42.09 9.68
N THR A 48 16.58 -42.19 10.63
CA THR A 48 16.52 -41.39 11.85
C THR A 48 16.64 -39.94 11.43
N THR A 49 15.53 -39.20 11.47
CA THR A 49 15.51 -37.75 11.37
C THR A 49 16.14 -37.18 12.64
N SER A 50 17.47 -37.17 12.67
CA SER A 50 18.21 -36.37 13.65
C SER A 50 17.92 -34.91 13.32
N ALA A 51 17.07 -34.27 14.12
CA ALA A 51 16.95 -32.82 14.13
C ALA A 51 18.34 -32.26 14.44
N MET A 52 19.07 -31.80 13.42
CA MET A 52 20.33 -31.10 13.61
C MET A 52 20.04 -29.88 14.49
N ALA A 53 20.43 -29.96 15.77
CA ALA A 53 20.44 -28.81 16.64
C ALA A 53 21.31 -27.74 15.97
N ALA A 54 20.68 -26.66 15.52
CA ALA A 54 21.37 -25.54 14.90
C ALA A 54 22.44 -25.05 15.88
N SER A 55 23.70 -25.24 15.51
CA SER A 55 24.82 -24.79 16.32
C SER A 55 24.77 -23.27 16.45
N THR A 56 24.99 -22.75 17.66
CA THR A 56 24.90 -21.32 17.99
C THR A 56 26.25 -20.74 18.42
N VAL A 57 26.36 -19.40 18.41
CA VAL A 57 27.48 -18.61 18.94
C VAL A 57 26.92 -17.62 19.96
N THR A 58 27.56 -17.48 21.11
CA THR A 58 27.09 -16.63 22.21
C THR A 58 27.96 -15.38 22.38
N GLY A 59 27.31 -14.28 22.82
CA GLY A 59 27.98 -13.05 23.24
C GLY A 59 28.27 -12.05 22.12
N VAL A 60 28.62 -10.83 22.54
CA VAL A 60 29.03 -9.73 21.63
C VAL A 60 30.45 -9.99 21.14
N ARG A 61 30.61 -10.02 19.82
CA ARG A 61 31.91 -10.20 19.17
C ARG A 61 32.69 -8.90 19.09
N GLN A 62 32.05 -7.83 18.65
CA GLN A 62 32.66 -6.49 18.55
C GLN A 62 31.60 -5.40 18.73
N SER A 63 32.03 -4.25 19.24
CA SER A 63 31.24 -3.03 19.32
C SER A 63 31.86 -1.96 18.43
N ARG A 64 31.02 -1.25 17.67
CA ARG A 64 31.45 -0.16 16.78
C ARG A 64 30.66 1.10 17.05
N ILE A 65 31.35 2.21 17.19
CA ILE A 65 30.71 3.53 17.18
C ILE A 65 30.38 3.85 15.72
N ILE A 66 29.09 3.93 15.38
CA ILE A 66 28.62 4.22 14.01
C ILE A 66 28.42 5.72 13.77
N GLY A 67 28.47 6.51 14.85
CA GLY A 67 28.39 7.96 14.83
C GLY A 67 28.11 8.51 16.22
N TYR A 68 27.86 9.81 16.29
CA TYR A 68 27.56 10.52 17.51
C TYR A 68 26.25 11.29 17.35
N SER A 69 25.50 11.41 18.45
CA SER A 69 24.31 12.25 18.53
C SER A 69 24.67 13.73 18.50
N ARG A 70 23.65 14.60 18.47
CA ARG A 70 23.82 16.05 18.47
C ARG A 70 24.53 16.59 19.72
N GLN A 71 24.33 15.96 20.88
CA GLN A 71 25.08 16.24 22.12
C GLN A 71 26.31 15.33 22.28
N HIS A 72 26.81 14.75 21.18
CA HIS A 72 28.04 13.99 21.10
C HIS A 72 28.08 12.70 21.95
N ARG A 73 26.93 12.04 22.13
CA ARG A 73 26.87 10.69 22.73
C ARG A 73 27.06 9.63 21.65
N ALA A 74 27.86 8.61 21.94
CA ALA A 74 28.14 7.55 20.97
C ALA A 74 26.88 6.75 20.63
N ILE A 75 26.67 6.51 19.35
CA ILE A 75 25.71 5.53 18.83
C ILE A 75 26.49 4.26 18.53
N VAL A 76 26.17 3.18 19.22
CA VAL A 76 26.96 1.94 19.22
C VAL A 76 26.16 0.81 18.56
N ALA A 77 26.80 0.14 17.60
CA ALA A 77 26.32 -1.10 17.01
C ALA A 77 27.19 -2.27 17.48
N ASP A 78 26.57 -3.29 18.04
CA ASP A 78 27.22 -4.52 18.51
C ASP A 78 26.98 -5.63 17.49
N GLU A 79 28.04 -6.35 17.08
CA GLU A 79 27.97 -7.53 16.21
C GLU A 79 27.97 -8.80 17.05
N LEU A 80 27.09 -9.74 16.70
CA LEU A 80 26.91 -11.04 17.31
C LEU A 80 26.79 -12.13 16.23
N GLY A 81 26.98 -13.38 16.63
CA GLY A 81 26.88 -14.52 15.71
C GLY A 81 28.15 -14.68 14.87
N ASN A 82 27.97 -15.03 13.59
CA ASN A 82 29.07 -15.39 12.70
C ASN A 82 29.30 -14.29 11.64
N PRO A 83 30.42 -13.53 11.69
CA PRO A 83 30.69 -12.46 10.72
C PRO A 83 30.93 -12.97 9.29
N ALA A 84 31.19 -14.26 9.11
CA ALA A 84 31.32 -14.89 7.80
C ALA A 84 29.98 -15.36 7.24
N ALA A 85 28.88 -15.24 7.99
CA ALA A 85 27.56 -15.63 7.51
C ALA A 85 27.13 -14.70 6.35
N PRO A 86 26.55 -15.26 5.27
CA PRO A 86 26.07 -14.46 4.16
C PRO A 86 24.78 -13.68 4.51
N PHE A 87 24.09 -14.10 5.56
CA PHE A 87 22.84 -13.48 6.01
C PHE A 87 23.11 -12.49 7.13
N LYS A 88 22.95 -11.20 6.82
CA LYS A 88 23.15 -10.09 7.74
C LYS A 88 21.82 -9.56 8.24
N ALA A 89 21.70 -9.35 9.53
CA ALA A 89 20.52 -8.75 10.14
C ALA A 89 20.87 -7.59 11.05
N LEU A 90 19.89 -6.72 11.29
CA LEU A 90 20.00 -5.64 12.27
C LEU A 90 18.74 -5.56 13.13
N VAL A 91 18.90 -5.41 14.44
CA VAL A 91 17.82 -5.04 15.36
C VAL A 91 18.12 -3.68 15.98
N VAL A 92 17.21 -2.72 15.82
CA VAL A 92 17.29 -1.38 16.43
C VAL A 92 16.33 -1.33 17.59
N GLY A 93 16.84 -1.08 18.80
CA GLY A 93 16.07 -1.10 20.03
C GLY A 93 15.15 0.11 20.21
N SER A 94 15.63 1.31 19.85
CA SER A 94 14.80 2.51 19.85
C SER A 94 15.29 3.56 18.87
N MET A 95 14.34 4.30 18.28
CA MET A 95 14.60 5.50 17.47
C MET A 95 13.97 6.75 18.08
N HIS A 96 12.81 6.60 18.73
CA HIS A 96 12.28 7.64 19.59
C HIS A 96 12.84 7.42 21.00
N GLY A 97 13.05 8.52 21.73
CA GLY A 97 13.73 8.47 23.02
C GLY A 97 12.89 7.85 24.14
N TYR A 98 12.90 8.49 25.32
CA TYR A 98 12.55 7.90 26.62
C TYR A 98 11.26 7.05 26.75
N TYR A 99 10.26 7.21 25.88
CA TYR A 99 8.99 6.50 25.99
C TYR A 99 8.91 5.19 25.18
N GLU A 100 9.95 4.83 24.41
CA GLU A 100 9.98 3.61 23.58
C GLU A 100 11.10 2.63 23.99
N ARG A 101 11.42 2.58 25.29
CA ARG A 101 12.58 1.83 25.81
C ARG A 101 12.37 0.31 25.90
N ALA A 102 11.19 -0.22 25.56
CA ALA A 102 10.98 -1.67 25.56
C ALA A 102 11.96 -2.38 24.64
N GLY A 103 12.21 -1.83 23.44
CA GLY A 103 13.15 -2.43 22.50
C GLY A 103 14.61 -2.38 22.96
N GLU A 104 14.99 -1.41 23.81
CA GLU A 104 16.32 -1.42 24.46
C GLU A 104 16.51 -2.64 25.37
N GLN A 105 15.48 -3.04 26.13
CA GLN A 105 15.53 -4.25 26.97
C GLN A 105 15.65 -5.51 26.11
N VAL A 106 14.95 -5.55 24.98
CA VAL A 106 15.04 -6.65 24.00
C VAL A 106 16.47 -6.74 23.46
N VAL A 107 17.07 -5.63 23.04
CA VAL A 107 18.46 -5.60 22.56
C VAL A 107 19.42 -6.06 23.66
N ALA A 108 19.24 -5.62 24.91
CA ALA A 108 20.05 -6.07 26.03
C ALA A 108 19.98 -7.59 26.25
N ALA A 109 18.80 -8.19 26.10
CA ALA A 109 18.61 -9.63 26.17
C ALA A 109 19.23 -10.37 24.96
N ILE A 110 19.06 -9.84 23.74
CA ILE A 110 19.68 -10.41 22.52
C ILE A 110 21.21 -10.44 22.66
N LYS A 111 21.82 -9.43 23.29
CA LYS A 111 23.28 -9.40 23.51
C LYS A 111 23.82 -10.57 24.33
N GLN A 112 22.96 -11.23 25.12
CA GLN A 112 23.28 -12.39 25.94
C GLN A 112 22.78 -13.70 25.35
N ALA A 113 22.10 -13.66 24.20
CA ALA A 113 21.49 -14.82 23.59
C ALA A 113 22.48 -15.64 22.76
N ALA A 114 22.11 -16.90 22.52
CA ALA A 114 22.78 -17.75 21.55
C ALA A 114 22.24 -17.44 20.14
N ILE A 115 23.15 -17.05 19.24
CA ILE A 115 22.82 -16.63 17.87
C ILE A 115 23.09 -17.79 16.90
N PRO A 116 22.17 -18.12 15.98
CA PRO A 116 22.40 -19.14 14.94
C PRO A 116 23.67 -18.86 14.12
N LYS A 117 24.47 -19.90 13.82
CA LYS A 117 25.74 -19.76 13.07
C LYS A 117 25.61 -19.23 11.64
N ASN A 118 24.41 -19.27 11.07
CA ASN A 118 24.11 -18.74 9.73
C ASN A 118 23.69 -17.26 9.74
N LEU A 119 23.79 -16.59 10.90
CA LEU A 119 23.43 -15.19 11.07
C LEU A 119 24.63 -14.34 11.51
N ASP A 120 24.88 -13.26 10.77
CA ASP A 120 25.67 -12.11 11.20
C ASP A 120 24.69 -11.06 11.74
N LEU A 121 24.50 -11.03 13.07
CA LEU A 121 23.49 -10.20 13.72
C LEU A 121 24.12 -8.95 14.30
N TRP A 122 23.66 -7.79 13.85
CA TRP A 122 23.96 -6.51 14.47
C TRP A 122 22.80 -6.05 15.34
N VAL A 123 23.11 -5.40 16.47
CA VAL A 123 22.12 -4.75 17.32
C VAL A 123 22.56 -3.34 17.70
N ILE A 124 21.61 -2.42 17.77
CA ILE A 124 21.82 -1.05 18.24
C ILE A 124 20.82 -0.80 19.36
N ARG A 125 21.30 -0.43 20.55
CA ARG A 125 20.40 -0.15 21.69
C ARG A 125 19.43 0.98 21.36
N THR A 126 19.96 2.14 20.99
CA THR A 126 19.22 3.35 20.62
C THR A 126 20.00 4.09 19.56
N ILE A 127 19.32 4.69 18.59
CA ILE A 127 19.92 5.71 17.72
C ILE A 127 19.71 7.13 18.26
N ASN A 128 18.93 7.30 19.34
CA ASN A 128 18.57 8.58 19.91
C ASN A 128 18.97 8.69 21.40
N PRO A 129 20.27 8.57 21.72
CA PRO A 129 20.73 8.65 23.11
C PRO A 129 20.45 10.04 23.75
N ASP A 130 20.26 11.08 22.95
CA ASP A 130 19.90 12.41 23.44
C ASP A 130 18.43 12.49 23.86
N GLY A 131 17.52 11.95 23.05
CA GLY A 131 16.10 11.87 23.38
C GLY A 131 15.84 11.01 24.62
N ASP A 132 16.65 9.97 24.84
CA ASP A 132 16.65 9.17 26.08
C ASP A 132 16.94 10.05 27.31
N VAL A 133 18.00 10.88 27.25
CA VAL A 133 18.41 11.74 28.37
C VAL A 133 17.45 12.92 28.56
N LEU A 134 16.92 13.47 27.48
CA LEU A 134 16.04 14.64 27.50
C LEU A 134 14.57 14.30 27.74
N HIS A 135 14.24 13.02 27.92
CA HIS A 135 12.89 12.52 28.15
C HIS A 135 11.90 12.96 27.06
N GLN A 136 12.23 12.72 25.80
CA GLN A 136 11.41 13.17 24.66
C GLN A 136 11.46 12.20 23.48
N ARG A 137 10.50 12.35 22.56
CA ARG A 137 10.40 11.53 21.35
C ARG A 137 11.54 11.83 20.37
N GLY A 138 11.71 13.10 20.00
CA GLY A 138 12.73 13.55 19.05
C GLY A 138 14.13 13.61 19.66
N ASN A 139 15.15 13.85 18.82
CA ASN A 139 16.53 14.07 19.28
C ASN A 139 16.72 15.42 19.99
N ALA A 140 17.95 15.84 20.33
CA ALA A 140 18.18 17.11 21.01
C ALA A 140 17.72 18.37 20.26
N ALA A 141 17.41 18.29 18.95
CA ALA A 141 16.80 19.37 18.17
C ALA A 141 15.26 19.26 18.10
N GLY A 142 14.67 18.25 18.75
CA GLY A 142 13.24 17.94 18.67
C GLY A 142 12.82 17.24 17.38
N VAL A 143 13.78 16.82 16.53
CA VAL A 143 13.49 16.14 15.26
C VAL A 143 13.10 14.68 15.53
N ASP A 144 11.98 14.26 14.95
CA ASP A 144 11.60 12.86 14.86
C ASP A 144 12.55 12.16 13.85
N LEU A 145 13.47 11.36 14.37
CA LEU A 145 14.46 10.66 13.54
C LEU A 145 13.81 9.73 12.51
N ASN A 146 12.59 9.23 12.78
CA ASN A 146 11.81 8.41 11.87
C ASN A 146 10.92 9.24 10.92
N ARG A 147 11.22 10.54 10.78
CA ARG A 147 10.74 11.44 9.71
C ARG A 147 11.89 12.11 8.96
N ASN A 148 13.14 11.79 9.27
CA ASN A 148 14.34 12.47 8.75
C ASN A 148 15.08 11.69 7.64
N PHE A 149 14.59 10.53 7.20
CA PHE A 149 15.22 9.75 6.11
C PHE A 149 14.80 10.25 4.72
N PRO A 150 15.61 10.03 3.66
CA PRO A 150 15.42 10.75 2.40
C PRO A 150 14.29 10.22 1.49
N PHE A 151 13.82 8.99 1.69
CA PHE A 151 12.77 8.44 0.84
C PHE A 151 11.41 9.06 1.17
N ARG A 152 10.77 9.66 0.15
CA ARG A 152 9.52 10.43 0.28
C ARG A 152 9.58 11.43 1.44
N TRP A 153 10.74 12.02 1.72
CA TRP A 153 10.84 13.02 2.77
C TRP A 153 9.92 14.20 2.47
N ALA A 154 9.24 14.71 3.50
CA ALA A 154 8.42 15.89 3.41
C ALA A 154 8.66 16.73 4.67
N TYR A 155 8.66 18.05 4.51
CA TYR A 155 8.73 18.94 5.66
C TYR A 155 7.46 18.83 6.50
N ILE A 156 7.62 18.42 7.75
CA ILE A 156 6.59 18.39 8.79
C ILE A 156 7.01 19.40 9.83
N ALA A 157 6.20 20.44 10.04
CA ALA A 157 6.51 21.49 10.99
C ALA A 157 6.56 20.97 12.45
N PRO A 158 7.38 21.59 13.31
CA PRO A 158 7.41 21.23 14.72
C PRO A 158 6.09 21.55 15.40
N THR A 159 5.79 20.81 16.46
CA THR A 159 4.63 21.04 17.32
C THR A 159 5.12 21.32 18.74
N ALA A 160 4.27 21.91 19.59
CA ALA A 160 4.63 22.18 20.97
C ALA A 160 4.86 20.90 21.82
N SER A 161 4.42 19.73 21.33
CA SER A 161 4.49 18.48 22.08
C SER A 161 5.86 17.82 21.96
N LYS A 162 6.56 17.65 23.07
CA LYS A 162 7.80 16.85 23.12
C LYS A 162 7.58 15.34 22.93
N PHE A 163 6.33 14.88 23.02
CA PHE A 163 5.98 13.46 23.05
C PHE A 163 5.32 12.96 21.76
N ASN A 164 4.71 13.86 20.99
CA ASN A 164 3.98 13.54 19.77
C ASN A 164 4.36 14.45 18.59
N SER A 165 5.50 15.14 18.68
CA SER A 165 6.03 15.87 17.53
C SER A 165 6.55 14.91 16.48
N HIS A 166 6.20 15.20 15.24
CA HIS A 166 6.69 14.51 14.05
C HIS A 166 7.58 15.44 13.22
N TYR A 167 8.21 16.42 13.87
CA TYR A 167 9.09 17.39 13.20
C TYR A 167 10.12 16.65 12.36
N SER A 168 10.14 16.90 11.05
CA SER A 168 10.97 16.13 10.10
C SER A 168 12.41 16.64 9.98
N GLY A 169 12.75 17.72 10.67
CA GLY A 169 13.99 18.48 10.45
C GLY A 169 13.88 19.46 9.28
N PRO A 170 14.91 20.32 9.07
CA PRO A 170 14.93 21.30 7.98
C PRO A 170 15.14 20.68 6.58
N SER A 171 15.71 19.48 6.50
CA SER A 171 15.99 18.77 5.25
C SER A 171 16.12 17.26 5.53
N PRO A 172 16.03 16.37 4.51
CA PRO A 172 16.35 14.97 4.72
C PRO A 172 17.80 14.83 5.22
N LEU A 173 18.02 13.91 6.16
CA LEU A 173 19.29 13.63 6.81
C LEU A 173 19.95 14.87 7.45
N SER A 174 19.14 15.82 7.93
CA SER A 174 19.61 16.99 8.68
C SER A 174 20.23 16.61 10.03
N GLU A 175 19.83 15.48 10.62
CA GLU A 175 20.28 15.07 11.94
C GLU A 175 21.52 14.16 11.89
N PRO A 176 22.49 14.34 12.81
CA PRO A 176 23.68 13.50 12.86
C PRO A 176 23.35 12.03 13.16
N GLU A 177 22.33 11.75 13.98
CA GLU A 177 21.86 10.41 14.28
C GLU A 177 21.35 9.70 13.02
N SER A 178 20.52 10.39 12.23
CA SER A 178 19.98 9.86 10.96
C SER A 178 21.07 9.63 9.92
N ARG A 179 22.08 10.52 9.83
CA ARG A 179 23.24 10.31 8.95
C ARG A 179 24.09 9.12 9.37
N ALA A 180 24.36 8.95 10.66
CA ALA A 180 25.11 7.82 11.20
C ALA A 180 24.42 6.50 10.82
N MET A 181 23.11 6.43 11.04
CA MET A 181 22.31 5.25 10.70
C MET A 181 22.24 4.99 9.19
N TYR A 182 22.02 6.05 8.39
CA TYR A 182 22.01 5.96 6.93
C TYR A 182 23.33 5.41 6.38
N ASN A 183 24.46 5.92 6.84
CA ASN A 183 25.79 5.45 6.42
C ASN A 183 26.01 4.00 6.84
N PHE A 184 25.71 3.66 8.09
CA PHE A 184 25.86 2.31 8.61
C PHE A 184 25.03 1.29 7.81
N LEU A 185 23.77 1.59 7.51
CA LEU A 185 22.91 0.72 6.71
C LEU A 185 23.39 0.58 5.26
N ASN A 186 23.97 1.62 4.66
CA ASN A 186 24.56 1.53 3.31
C ASN A 186 25.84 0.69 3.26
N THR A 187 26.60 0.64 4.35
CA THR A 187 27.78 -0.22 4.51
C THR A 187 27.39 -1.66 4.85
N LEU A 188 26.50 -1.85 5.83
CA LEU A 188 26.11 -3.17 6.32
C LEU A 188 25.30 -3.95 5.27
N ARG A 189 24.40 -3.25 4.55
CA ARG A 189 23.45 -3.82 3.57
C ARG A 189 22.73 -5.08 4.11
N PRO A 190 22.04 -4.97 5.26
CA PRO A 190 21.41 -6.13 5.89
C PRO A 190 20.32 -6.74 5.00
N ASN A 191 20.13 -8.04 5.11
CA ASN A 191 19.01 -8.77 4.49
C ASN A 191 17.69 -8.45 5.19
N ARG A 192 17.72 -8.35 6.53
CA ARG A 192 16.54 -8.06 7.36
C ARG A 192 16.87 -7.05 8.46
N VAL A 193 15.96 -6.11 8.69
CA VAL A 193 16.04 -5.15 9.80
C VAL A 193 14.75 -5.20 10.61
N VAL A 194 14.87 -5.22 11.93
CA VAL A 194 13.76 -5.00 12.86
C VAL A 194 13.95 -3.65 13.53
N SER A 195 13.01 -2.74 13.35
CA SER A 195 12.96 -1.46 14.07
C SER A 195 11.93 -1.57 15.19
N LEU A 196 12.37 -1.58 16.44
CA LEU A 196 11.50 -1.71 17.60
C LEU A 196 10.95 -0.34 18.03
N HIS A 197 9.66 -0.30 18.29
CA HIS A 197 8.88 0.89 18.64
C HIS A 197 7.77 0.55 19.65
N GLN A 198 7.08 1.59 20.13
CA GLN A 198 5.87 1.52 20.96
C GLN A 198 4.97 2.74 20.67
N PRO A 199 3.64 2.68 20.96
CA PRO A 199 2.92 1.63 21.70
C PRO A 199 1.83 0.91 20.88
N LEU A 200 1.98 0.78 19.55
CA LEU A 200 0.85 0.40 18.67
C LEU A 200 0.45 -1.09 18.68
N ASP A 201 1.19 -1.96 19.39
CA ASP A 201 0.85 -3.38 19.58
C ASP A 201 0.66 -4.19 18.28
N ALA A 202 1.57 -4.04 17.31
CA ALA A 202 1.48 -4.72 16.02
C ALA A 202 2.82 -4.88 15.29
N VAL A 203 2.88 -5.83 14.35
CA VAL A 203 3.95 -5.98 13.36
C VAL A 203 3.50 -5.37 12.03
N ASP A 204 4.32 -4.49 11.46
CA ASP A 204 3.94 -3.77 10.25
C ASP A 204 3.74 -4.70 9.03
N THR A 205 2.63 -4.48 8.32
CA THR A 205 2.32 -5.13 7.05
C THR A 205 2.72 -4.29 5.84
N THR A 206 3.11 -3.04 6.05
CA THR A 206 3.62 -2.15 4.99
C THR A 206 5.14 -2.25 4.86
N ASP A 207 5.75 -1.43 3.99
CA ASP A 207 7.21 -1.40 3.73
C ASP A 207 7.84 -2.80 3.63
N GLY A 208 8.76 -3.14 4.55
CA GLY A 208 9.43 -4.44 4.56
C GLY A 208 8.49 -5.61 4.85
N GLY A 209 7.39 -5.37 5.56
CA GLY A 209 6.37 -6.40 5.85
C GLY A 209 5.54 -6.78 4.62
N ALA A 210 5.43 -5.89 3.63
CA ALA A 210 4.88 -6.21 2.33
C ALA A 210 5.89 -6.95 1.44
N ARG A 211 7.20 -6.70 1.66
CA ARG A 211 8.30 -7.28 0.88
C ARG A 211 8.66 -8.70 1.32
N ASP A 212 8.69 -8.97 2.62
CA ASP A 212 9.05 -10.26 3.20
C ASP A 212 7.93 -10.78 4.10
N ILE A 213 6.91 -11.38 3.47
CA ILE A 213 5.72 -11.92 4.14
C ILE A 213 6.10 -13.04 5.11
N ALA A 214 7.07 -13.88 4.75
CA ALA A 214 7.51 -14.98 5.61
C ALA A 214 8.16 -14.44 6.89
N PHE A 215 9.04 -13.45 6.76
CA PHE A 215 9.64 -12.77 7.91
C PHE A 215 8.61 -12.06 8.78
N ARG A 216 7.71 -11.28 8.18
CA ARG A 216 6.61 -10.62 8.90
C ARG A 216 5.75 -11.62 9.67
N THR A 217 5.37 -12.72 9.02
CA THR A 217 4.52 -13.75 9.61
C THR A 217 5.23 -14.45 10.77
N ALA A 218 6.53 -14.70 10.63
CA ALA A 218 7.35 -15.23 11.70
C ALA A 218 7.44 -14.26 12.88
N LEU A 219 7.67 -12.96 12.64
CA LEU A 219 7.66 -11.93 13.69
C LEU A 219 6.31 -11.91 14.41
N ALA A 220 5.20 -11.74 13.68
CA ALA A 220 3.86 -11.66 14.28
C ALA A 220 3.54 -12.90 15.14
N ARG A 221 3.79 -14.10 14.60
CA ARG A 221 3.57 -15.37 15.31
C ARG A 221 4.48 -15.51 16.53
N ASN A 222 5.78 -15.27 16.39
CA ASN A 222 6.75 -15.53 17.45
C ASN A 222 6.63 -14.51 18.60
N LEU A 223 6.19 -13.28 18.30
CA LEU A 223 5.99 -12.23 19.30
C LEU A 223 4.57 -12.24 19.87
N GLY A 224 3.62 -12.95 19.24
CA GLY A 224 2.22 -12.93 19.64
C GLY A 224 1.54 -11.58 19.38
N LEU A 225 1.98 -10.86 18.35
CA LEU A 225 1.46 -9.55 17.96
C LEU A 225 0.63 -9.67 16.67
N PRO A 226 -0.45 -8.90 16.51
CA PRO A 226 -1.19 -8.84 15.25
C PRO A 226 -0.34 -8.25 14.13
N ALA A 227 -0.59 -8.67 12.89
CA ALA A 227 0.00 -8.06 11.70
C ALA A 227 -0.96 -7.01 11.13
N GLU A 228 -0.63 -5.73 11.28
CA GLU A 228 -1.49 -4.62 10.87
C GLU A 228 -0.71 -3.58 10.03
N PRO A 229 -1.39 -2.78 9.20
CA PRO A 229 -0.73 -1.67 8.50
C PRO A 229 -0.48 -0.50 9.46
N LEU A 230 0.79 -0.20 9.75
CA LEU A 230 1.17 0.94 10.61
C LEU A 230 1.20 2.24 9.80
N VAL A 231 0.04 2.87 9.63
CA VAL A 231 -0.11 4.06 8.78
C VAL A 231 0.00 5.38 9.56
N CYS A 232 0.80 6.32 9.05
CA CYS A 232 0.99 7.65 9.63
C CYS A 232 -0.09 8.66 9.17
N TRP A 233 -1.38 8.36 9.39
CA TRP A 233 -2.55 9.14 8.91
C TRP A 233 -2.69 9.22 7.37
N SER A 234 -1.61 8.98 6.63
CA SER A 234 -1.51 8.79 5.19
C SER A 234 -0.21 8.04 4.87
N VAL A 235 0.76 8.64 4.16
CA VAL A 235 2.10 8.09 3.93
C VAL A 235 3.05 8.50 5.05
N CYS A 236 3.80 7.55 5.59
CA CYS A 236 4.91 7.85 6.49
C CYS A 236 6.07 8.47 5.69
N HIS A 237 6.14 9.80 5.69
CA HIS A 237 7.21 10.55 5.03
C HIS A 237 8.51 10.43 5.82
N GLY A 238 9.60 10.04 5.15
CA GLY A 238 10.94 10.03 5.74
C GLY A 238 11.19 9.00 6.84
N SER A 239 10.49 7.86 6.83
CA SER A 239 10.78 6.74 7.76
C SER A 239 12.05 5.97 7.36
N MET A 240 12.74 5.41 8.36
CA MET A 240 13.93 4.58 8.12
C MET A 240 13.59 3.29 7.39
N THR A 241 12.55 2.59 7.85
CA THR A 241 12.11 1.31 7.29
C THR A 241 11.62 1.47 5.86
N GLY A 242 10.88 2.55 5.59
CA GLY A 242 10.46 2.93 4.25
C GLY A 242 11.65 3.26 3.35
N TRP A 243 12.62 4.04 3.84
CA TRP A 243 13.84 4.31 3.07
C TRP A 243 14.64 3.04 2.74
N LEU A 244 14.97 2.21 3.74
CA LEU A 244 15.78 1.01 3.51
C LEU A 244 15.09 0.07 2.54
N THR A 245 13.80 -0.20 2.75
CA THR A 245 13.04 -1.14 1.92
C THR A 245 12.93 -0.63 0.48
N ASN A 246 12.77 0.67 0.24
CA ASN A 246 12.61 1.17 -1.12
C ASN A 246 13.94 1.43 -1.84
N THR A 247 15.07 1.55 -1.12
CA THR A 247 16.37 1.91 -1.72
C THR A 247 17.42 0.80 -1.67
N GLN A 248 17.23 -0.23 -0.84
CA GLN A 248 18.17 -1.34 -0.67
C GLN A 248 17.53 -2.70 -0.98
N ARG A 249 18.34 -3.77 -0.92
CA ARG A 249 17.86 -5.15 -1.06
C ARG A 249 17.19 -5.65 0.23
N GLY A 250 17.59 -5.20 1.42
CA GLY A 250 16.99 -5.70 2.66
C GLY A 250 15.53 -5.34 2.86
N ALA A 251 14.80 -6.13 3.67
CA ALA A 251 13.50 -5.76 4.18
C ALA A 251 13.64 -5.19 5.60
N ALA A 252 13.07 -4.02 5.87
CA ALA A 252 12.99 -3.45 7.21
C ALA A 252 11.55 -3.45 7.71
N ILE A 253 11.30 -4.12 8.83
CA ILE A 253 9.97 -4.25 9.45
C ILE A 253 9.95 -3.50 10.78
N THR A 254 8.96 -2.63 10.93
CA THR A 254 8.65 -2.00 12.21
C THR A 254 7.86 -2.99 13.08
N VAL A 255 8.28 -3.14 14.33
CA VAL A 255 7.54 -3.88 15.36
C VAL A 255 7.20 -2.90 16.48
N GLU A 256 5.92 -2.76 16.76
CA GLU A 256 5.38 -1.92 17.81
C GLU A 256 4.93 -2.81 18.97
N PHE A 257 5.57 -2.72 20.13
CA PHE A 257 5.01 -3.34 21.33
C PHE A 257 3.82 -2.53 21.84
N GLY A 258 2.96 -3.13 22.66
CA GLY A 258 1.95 -2.39 23.39
C GLY A 258 2.53 -1.33 24.36
N PRO A 259 1.67 -0.58 25.06
CA PRO A 259 2.10 0.51 25.94
C PRO A 259 2.88 0.04 27.18
N ASN A 260 2.57 -1.15 27.72
CA ASN A 260 3.17 -1.66 28.96
C ASN A 260 3.55 -3.15 28.86
N PRO A 261 4.48 -3.53 27.98
CA PRO A 261 4.95 -4.91 27.88
C PRO A 261 5.73 -5.29 29.15
N SER A 262 5.56 -6.53 29.62
CA SER A 262 6.31 -7.00 30.80
C SER A 262 7.77 -7.23 30.45
N SER A 263 8.69 -7.00 31.40
CA SER A 263 10.12 -7.26 31.18
C SER A 263 10.39 -8.74 30.87
N ALA A 264 9.64 -9.66 31.48
CA ALA A 264 9.74 -11.10 31.18
C ALA A 264 9.36 -11.42 29.72
N TYR A 265 8.34 -10.76 29.17
CA TYR A 265 7.99 -10.88 27.75
C TYR A 265 9.11 -10.33 26.86
N LEU A 266 9.62 -9.13 27.15
CA LEU A 266 10.65 -8.47 26.34
C LEU A 266 11.97 -9.26 26.32
N THR A 267 12.46 -9.67 27.49
CA THR A 267 13.75 -10.36 27.64
C THR A 267 13.66 -11.84 27.27
N GLY A 268 12.47 -12.43 27.33
CA GLY A 268 12.22 -13.82 26.97
C GLY A 268 11.65 -13.98 25.56
N THR A 269 10.32 -13.89 25.47
CA THR A 269 9.54 -14.17 24.25
C THR A 269 9.97 -13.29 23.08
N ALA A 270 10.05 -11.96 23.27
CA ALA A 270 10.37 -11.05 22.18
C ALA A 270 11.82 -11.25 21.69
N ALA A 271 12.80 -11.28 22.58
CA ALA A 271 14.21 -11.50 22.21
C ALA A 271 14.42 -12.81 21.43
N ARG A 272 13.94 -13.94 21.96
CA ARG A 272 14.04 -15.25 21.27
C ARG A 272 13.22 -15.29 19.98
N GLY A 273 12.02 -14.70 20.01
CA GLY A 273 11.11 -14.67 18.87
C GLY A 273 11.66 -13.88 17.68
N ILE A 274 12.34 -12.76 17.93
CA ILE A 274 13.01 -11.96 16.92
C ILE A 274 14.19 -12.73 16.31
N ILE A 275 15.06 -13.31 17.14
CA ILE A 275 16.20 -14.12 16.65
C ILE A 275 15.68 -15.26 15.77
N ALA A 276 14.66 -15.99 16.23
CA ALA A 276 14.06 -17.07 15.47
C ALA A 276 13.40 -16.58 14.16
N ALA A 277 12.77 -15.40 14.15
CA ALA A 277 12.15 -14.85 12.96
C ALA A 277 13.17 -14.41 11.90
N LEU A 278 14.33 -13.90 12.32
CA LEU A 278 15.42 -13.52 11.41
C LEU A 278 15.95 -14.72 10.62
N ASP A 279 15.88 -15.92 11.20
CA ASP A 279 16.35 -17.18 10.63
C ASP A 279 15.29 -17.92 9.77
N VAL A 280 14.04 -17.46 9.74
CA VAL A 280 12.99 -18.16 8.97
C VAL A 280 13.23 -18.03 7.46
N GLY A 281 13.42 -19.18 6.82
CA GLY A 281 13.28 -19.39 5.39
C GLY A 281 14.14 -18.47 4.55
N VAL A 282 15.41 -18.82 4.38
CA VAL A 282 16.25 -18.29 3.28
C VAL A 282 15.80 -18.96 1.97
N GLY A 283 14.52 -18.82 1.62
CA GLY A 283 14.11 -19.02 0.23
C GLY A 283 14.86 -18.01 -0.65
N PRO A 284 15.07 -18.27 -1.95
CA PRO A 284 15.73 -17.31 -2.82
C PRO A 284 14.97 -16.00 -2.71
N TYR A 285 15.56 -15.06 -1.98
CA TYR A 285 15.06 -13.71 -1.86
C TYR A 285 15.05 -13.16 -3.28
N VAL A 286 13.86 -13.10 -3.89
CA VAL A 286 13.65 -12.43 -5.16
C VAL A 286 13.61 -10.94 -4.82
N PRO A 287 14.61 -10.14 -5.22
CA PRO A 287 14.56 -8.70 -5.01
C PRO A 287 13.23 -8.15 -5.52
N PRO A 288 12.64 -7.11 -4.90
CA PRO A 288 11.50 -6.43 -5.47
C PRO A 288 11.94 -6.03 -6.85
N SER A 289 11.13 -6.50 -7.74
CA SER A 289 11.43 -6.63 -9.13
C SER A 289 11.33 -5.27 -9.83
N VAL A 290 10.77 -4.27 -9.13
CA VAL A 290 10.68 -2.87 -9.55
C VAL A 290 10.68 -1.98 -8.31
N ARG A 291 11.40 -0.85 -8.36
CA ARG A 291 11.28 0.27 -7.42
C ARG A 291 10.38 1.32 -8.01
N GLY A 292 9.58 2.02 -7.20
CA GLY A 292 8.72 3.07 -7.73
C GLY A 292 7.98 3.85 -6.67
N ASP A 293 7.36 4.92 -7.13
CA ASP A 293 6.62 5.87 -6.33
C ASP A 293 5.39 6.37 -7.07
N VAL A 294 4.32 6.67 -6.33
CA VAL A 294 3.21 7.45 -6.88
C VAL A 294 3.27 8.85 -6.28
N ASN A 295 3.60 9.82 -7.13
CA ASN A 295 3.73 11.23 -6.77
C ASN A 295 2.35 11.89 -6.59
N THR A 296 1.37 11.55 -7.45
CA THR A 296 0.05 12.17 -7.43
C THR A 296 -1.05 11.13 -7.26
N PHE A 297 -1.93 11.36 -6.29
CA PHE A 297 -3.26 10.76 -6.17
C PHE A 297 -4.26 11.91 -6.03
N ARG A 298 -4.90 12.33 -7.12
CA ARG A 298 -5.90 13.42 -7.07
C ARG A 298 -7.21 12.95 -7.68
N ALA A 299 -8.20 12.72 -6.83
CA ALA A 299 -9.58 12.54 -7.29
C ALA A 299 -10.23 13.92 -7.52
N SER A 300 -11.00 14.02 -8.58
CA SER A 300 -11.75 15.19 -9.01
C SER A 300 -13.09 14.77 -9.60
N SER A 301 -13.97 15.72 -9.91
CA SER A 301 -15.20 15.45 -10.66
C SER A 301 -14.95 14.94 -12.07
N SER A 302 -13.74 15.11 -12.63
CA SER A 302 -13.32 14.59 -13.93
C SER A 302 -12.62 13.23 -13.86
N GLY A 303 -12.48 12.64 -12.66
CA GLY A 303 -11.81 11.36 -12.45
C GLY A 303 -10.61 11.42 -11.48
N LEU A 304 -9.88 10.32 -11.43
CA LEU A 304 -8.66 10.11 -10.66
C LEU A 304 -7.42 10.31 -11.54
N LEU A 305 -6.61 11.28 -11.14
CA LEU A 305 -5.29 11.51 -11.68
C LEU A 305 -4.22 10.80 -10.86
N LEU A 306 -3.45 9.95 -11.54
CA LEU A 306 -2.30 9.24 -11.01
C LEU A 306 -1.05 9.60 -11.81
N SER A 307 0.01 9.95 -11.10
CA SER A 307 1.33 10.06 -11.72
C SER A 307 2.41 9.57 -10.77
N GLY A 308 3.50 9.07 -11.33
CA GLY A 308 4.56 8.45 -10.55
C GLY A 308 5.77 8.07 -11.38
N TRP A 309 6.61 7.25 -10.78
CA TRP A 309 7.73 6.62 -11.47
C TRP A 309 7.92 5.18 -11.02
N ALA A 310 8.52 4.36 -11.88
CA ALA A 310 8.89 2.99 -11.59
C ALA A 310 10.07 2.58 -12.47
N TYR A 311 11.04 1.85 -11.93
CA TYR A 311 12.15 1.28 -12.68
C TYR A 311 12.58 -0.09 -12.12
N ASP A 312 13.05 -0.97 -13.00
CA ASP A 312 13.60 -2.28 -12.62
C ASP A 312 15.11 -2.15 -12.35
N PRO A 313 15.60 -2.32 -11.11
CA PRO A 313 17.03 -2.22 -10.82
C PRO A 313 17.91 -3.25 -11.56
N ALA A 314 17.33 -4.36 -12.03
CA ALA A 314 18.06 -5.35 -12.83
C ALA A 314 18.21 -4.93 -14.30
N ARG A 315 17.36 -4.01 -14.79
CA ARG A 315 17.42 -3.41 -16.12
C ARG A 315 17.15 -1.91 -16.04
N PRO A 316 18.06 -1.14 -15.42
CA PRO A 316 17.79 0.24 -15.02
C PRO A 316 17.54 1.19 -16.17
N ALA A 317 17.91 0.83 -17.41
CA ALA A 317 17.66 1.63 -18.62
C ALA A 317 16.32 1.36 -19.31
N ALA A 318 15.64 0.27 -18.94
CA ALA A 318 14.43 -0.19 -19.62
C ALA A 318 13.17 0.18 -18.82
N SER A 319 12.13 0.58 -19.55
CA SER A 319 10.85 0.94 -18.98
C SER A 319 10.08 -0.29 -18.47
N THR A 320 9.43 -0.14 -17.32
CA THR A 320 8.65 -1.18 -16.65
C THR A 320 7.14 -0.99 -16.86
N THR A 321 6.34 -2.03 -16.66
CA THR A 321 4.87 -1.91 -16.71
C THR A 321 4.28 -1.62 -15.34
N VAL A 322 3.35 -0.68 -15.29
CA VAL A 322 2.64 -0.24 -14.09
C VAL A 322 1.17 -0.63 -14.23
N ALA A 323 0.61 -1.23 -13.20
CA ALA A 323 -0.79 -1.63 -13.11
C ALA A 323 -1.49 -0.93 -11.95
N VAL A 324 -2.72 -0.50 -12.18
CA VAL A 324 -3.60 0.11 -11.19
C VAL A 324 -4.78 -0.82 -10.94
N THR A 325 -5.04 -1.13 -9.67
CA THR A 325 -6.27 -1.79 -9.24
C THR A 325 -7.16 -0.82 -8.46
N ILE A 326 -8.47 -0.98 -8.61
CA ILE A 326 -9.51 -0.28 -7.84
C ILE A 326 -10.32 -1.35 -7.13
N ASP A 327 -10.36 -1.30 -5.80
CA ASP A 327 -11.03 -2.28 -4.92
C ASP A 327 -10.61 -3.73 -5.23
N GLY A 328 -9.32 -3.92 -5.48
CA GLY A 328 -8.72 -5.22 -5.79
C GLY A 328 -8.88 -5.68 -7.24
N LYS A 329 -9.65 -4.98 -8.08
CA LYS A 329 -9.85 -5.32 -9.50
C LYS A 329 -8.92 -4.51 -10.39
N LEU A 330 -8.30 -5.15 -11.39
CA LEU A 330 -7.43 -4.47 -12.35
C LEU A 330 -8.23 -3.44 -13.17
N ALA A 331 -7.83 -2.17 -13.09
CA ALA A 331 -8.47 -1.06 -13.76
C ALA A 331 -7.67 -0.60 -14.99
N ARG A 332 -6.33 -0.58 -14.90
CA ARG A 332 -5.46 -0.12 -16.00
C ARG A 332 -4.07 -0.73 -15.91
N VAL A 333 -3.46 -0.96 -17.07
CA VAL A 333 -2.02 -1.18 -17.23
C VAL A 333 -1.45 -0.11 -18.18
N THR A 334 -0.24 0.37 -17.88
CA THR A 334 0.54 1.31 -18.70
C THR A 334 2.03 0.98 -18.62
N THR A 335 2.84 1.60 -19.46
CA THR A 335 4.31 1.53 -19.40
C THR A 335 4.87 2.84 -18.87
N ALA A 336 5.90 2.77 -18.03
CA ALA A 336 6.53 3.93 -17.41
C ALA A 336 7.51 4.65 -18.36
N GLU A 337 7.01 5.20 -19.47
CA GLU A 337 7.82 5.78 -20.56
C GLU A 337 8.04 7.29 -20.48
N LEU A 338 7.66 7.97 -19.40
CA LEU A 338 7.88 9.42 -19.28
C LEU A 338 9.28 9.73 -18.72
N ASN A 339 9.87 10.83 -19.19
CA ASN A 339 11.18 11.30 -18.70
C ASN A 339 11.09 11.77 -17.25
N ARG A 340 11.99 11.27 -16.40
CA ARG A 340 12.12 11.65 -14.98
C ARG A 340 13.60 11.82 -14.60
N PRO A 341 14.26 12.90 -15.06
CA PRO A 341 15.68 13.12 -14.83
C PRO A 341 16.03 13.26 -13.34
N ASP A 342 15.08 13.69 -12.51
CA ASP A 342 15.20 13.72 -11.05
C ASP A 342 15.33 12.31 -10.44
N VAL A 343 14.61 11.34 -10.99
CA VAL A 343 14.70 9.93 -10.58
C VAL A 343 16.02 9.33 -11.05
N ASP A 344 16.41 9.59 -12.30
CA ASP A 344 17.70 9.17 -12.86
C ASP A 344 18.87 9.67 -12.01
N ALA A 345 18.86 10.95 -11.64
CA ALA A 345 19.87 11.55 -10.78
C ALA A 345 19.87 10.93 -9.37
N ALA A 346 18.69 10.75 -8.76
CA ALA A 346 18.57 10.21 -7.40
C ALA A 346 19.09 8.77 -7.28
N PHE A 347 18.88 7.95 -8.31
CA PHE A 347 19.28 6.54 -8.31
C PHE A 347 20.55 6.24 -9.12
N ARG A 348 21.14 7.26 -9.77
CA ARG A 348 22.29 7.13 -10.66
C ARG A 348 22.03 6.11 -11.77
N ILE A 349 20.88 6.25 -12.42
CA ILE A 349 20.41 5.42 -13.53
C ILE A 349 20.12 6.31 -14.75
N THR A 350 19.74 5.69 -15.87
CA THR A 350 19.31 6.36 -17.10
C THR A 350 17.99 5.78 -17.54
N GLY A 351 17.19 6.48 -18.34
CA GLY A 351 16.07 5.88 -19.06
C GLY A 351 14.78 6.64 -18.89
N ARG A 352 13.66 5.96 -19.13
CA ARG A 352 12.32 6.53 -18.94
C ARG A 352 11.60 5.70 -17.91
N HIS A 353 11.14 6.38 -16.87
CA HIS A 353 10.65 5.75 -15.65
C HIS A 353 9.35 6.37 -15.15
N GLY A 354 8.86 7.45 -15.76
CA GLY A 354 7.66 8.13 -15.31
C GLY A 354 6.39 7.56 -15.93
N TYR A 355 5.26 7.69 -15.24
CA TYR A 355 3.96 7.37 -15.81
C TYR A 355 2.90 8.38 -15.40
N TRP A 356 1.86 8.44 -16.22
CA TRP A 356 0.66 9.24 -16.02
C TRP A 356 -0.58 8.42 -16.40
N ILE A 357 -1.60 8.43 -15.56
CA ILE A 357 -2.83 7.67 -15.76
C ILE A 357 -4.01 8.53 -15.31
N ASN A 358 -5.03 8.62 -16.14
CA ASN A 358 -6.33 9.18 -15.78
C ASN A 358 -7.36 8.03 -15.76
N LEU A 359 -8.10 7.90 -14.67
CA LEU A 359 -9.12 6.86 -14.48
C LEU A 359 -10.42 7.50 -14.04
N VAL A 360 -11.55 6.88 -14.37
CA VAL A 360 -12.83 7.24 -13.76
C VAL A 360 -12.99 6.46 -12.45
N LEU A 361 -13.35 7.14 -11.37
CA LEU A 361 -13.77 6.52 -10.11
C LEU A 361 -15.26 6.77 -9.92
N SER A 362 -15.98 5.72 -9.51
CA SER A 362 -17.36 5.88 -9.04
C SER A 362 -17.43 6.67 -7.73
N ARG A 363 -18.61 7.18 -7.37
CA ARG A 363 -18.81 7.83 -6.06
C ARG A 363 -18.49 6.83 -4.95
N GLY A 364 -17.78 7.32 -3.94
CA GLY A 364 -17.60 6.59 -2.70
C GLY A 364 -16.13 6.42 -2.34
N ARG A 365 -15.90 5.65 -1.29
CA ARG A 365 -14.56 5.32 -0.82
C ARG A 365 -14.04 4.14 -1.63
N HIS A 366 -12.92 4.32 -2.29
CA HIS A 366 -12.24 3.31 -3.09
C HIS A 366 -10.83 3.07 -2.57
N THR A 367 -10.35 1.82 -2.66
CA THR A 367 -8.96 1.48 -2.45
C THR A 367 -8.26 1.38 -3.79
N VAL A 368 -7.33 2.30 -4.07
CA VAL A 368 -6.58 2.33 -5.32
C VAL A 368 -5.15 1.90 -5.04
N CYS A 369 -4.71 0.83 -5.69
CA CYS A 369 -3.35 0.32 -5.55
C CYS A 369 -2.60 0.39 -6.89
N VAL A 370 -1.36 0.84 -6.83
CA VAL A 370 -0.44 0.92 -7.97
C VAL A 370 0.69 -0.06 -7.74
N THR A 371 0.93 -0.93 -8.72
CA THR A 371 1.94 -1.98 -8.68
C THR A 371 2.76 -1.94 -9.97
N ALA A 372 3.98 -2.46 -9.96
CA ALA A 372 4.82 -2.53 -11.17
C ALA A 372 5.47 -3.89 -11.37
N ARG A 373 5.73 -4.26 -12.63
CA ARG A 373 6.27 -5.56 -13.01
C ARG A 373 7.66 -5.45 -13.65
N PRO A 374 8.64 -6.29 -13.25
CA PRO A 374 9.99 -6.27 -13.81
C PRO A 374 9.98 -6.40 -15.31
N VAL A 375 11.04 -5.90 -15.93
CA VAL A 375 11.16 -5.87 -17.40
C VAL A 375 11.21 -7.29 -17.98
N SER A 376 11.82 -8.25 -17.29
CA SER A 376 11.79 -9.67 -17.70
C SER A 376 10.57 -10.45 -17.23
N GLY A 377 9.62 -9.81 -16.54
CA GLY A 377 8.47 -10.51 -15.98
C GLY A 377 7.41 -10.81 -17.03
N SER A 378 6.95 -12.07 -17.07
CA SER A 378 5.70 -12.48 -17.73
C SER A 378 4.46 -12.00 -16.96
N ASP A 379 3.26 -12.19 -17.51
CA ASP A 379 2.01 -11.84 -16.83
C ASP A 379 1.79 -12.54 -15.48
N SER A 380 2.40 -13.71 -15.27
CA SER A 380 2.38 -14.45 -14.00
C SER A 380 3.41 -13.96 -12.98
N THR A 381 4.33 -13.06 -13.37
CA THR A 381 5.36 -12.56 -12.45
C THR A 381 4.72 -11.61 -11.41
N PRO A 382 4.94 -11.84 -10.10
CA PRO A 382 4.39 -10.98 -9.05
C PRO A 382 4.79 -9.51 -9.25
N ARG A 383 3.80 -8.62 -9.12
CA ARG A 383 4.03 -7.17 -9.21
C ARG A 383 4.47 -6.61 -7.86
N SER A 384 5.46 -5.73 -7.87
CA SER A 384 5.89 -4.97 -6.71
C SER A 384 4.86 -3.89 -6.39
N LEU A 385 4.35 -3.84 -5.16
CA LEU A 385 3.44 -2.79 -4.73
C LEU A 385 4.20 -1.46 -4.57
N LEU A 386 3.77 -0.43 -5.30
CA LEU A 386 4.37 0.91 -5.20
C LEU A 386 3.64 1.77 -4.16
N ARG A 387 2.30 1.75 -4.19
CA ARG A 387 1.45 2.47 -3.22
C ARG A 387 0.00 2.00 -3.29
N CYS A 388 -0.66 1.86 -2.14
CA CYS A 388 -2.11 1.76 -2.02
C CYS A 388 -2.64 2.98 -1.26
N VAL A 389 -3.75 3.56 -1.71
CA VAL A 389 -4.41 4.69 -1.04
C VAL A 389 -5.92 4.47 -1.03
N ALA A 390 -6.54 4.67 0.14
CA ALA A 390 -7.98 4.84 0.22
C ALA A 390 -8.34 6.28 -0.16
N ILE A 391 -9.11 6.46 -1.23
CA ILE A 391 -9.54 7.78 -1.71
C ILE A 391 -11.06 7.85 -1.78
N THR A 392 -11.64 8.97 -1.36
CA THR A 392 -13.07 9.23 -1.51
C THR A 392 -13.26 10.05 -2.78
N ALA A 393 -13.85 9.45 -3.80
CA ALA A 393 -14.14 10.16 -5.04
C ALA A 393 -15.39 11.04 -4.87
N PRO A 394 -15.32 12.33 -5.24
CA PRO A 394 -16.47 13.23 -5.18
C PRO A 394 -17.56 12.81 -6.17
N GLN A 395 -18.79 13.31 -5.99
CA GLN A 395 -19.86 13.06 -6.94
C GLN A 395 -19.54 13.69 -8.30
N VAL A 396 -19.53 12.87 -9.36
CA VAL A 396 -19.60 13.35 -10.74
C VAL A 396 -21.09 13.60 -11.03
N LEU A 397 -21.42 14.83 -11.42
CA LEU A 397 -22.77 15.22 -11.83
C LEU A 397 -22.88 15.20 -13.35
N MET A 398 -24.07 14.85 -13.85
CA MET A 398 -24.43 15.08 -15.25
C MET A 398 -24.26 16.55 -15.60
N GLN A 399 -23.71 16.80 -16.79
CA GLN A 399 -23.56 18.14 -17.34
C GLN A 399 -24.63 18.35 -18.40
N GLY A 400 -25.26 19.51 -18.43
CA GLY A 400 -26.28 19.76 -19.44
C GLY A 400 -26.97 21.10 -19.28
N ARG A 401 -27.66 21.50 -20.35
CA ARG A 401 -28.47 22.71 -20.38
C ARG A 401 -29.65 22.51 -21.34
N ALA A 402 -30.86 22.79 -20.86
CA ALA A 402 -32.02 22.97 -21.72
C ALA A 402 -32.11 24.43 -22.18
N ALA A 403 -32.41 24.63 -23.46
CA ALA A 403 -32.82 25.93 -23.98
C ALA A 403 -34.24 26.26 -23.51
N PRO A 404 -34.64 27.54 -23.48
CA PRO A 404 -36.00 27.93 -23.17
C PRO A 404 -37.01 27.18 -24.06
N ALA A 405 -38.10 26.74 -23.45
CA ALA A 405 -39.13 26.00 -24.15
C ALA A 405 -39.87 26.90 -25.14
N VAL A 406 -40.17 26.36 -26.32
CA VAL A 406 -40.97 27.05 -27.34
C VAL A 406 -42.36 26.39 -27.40
N VAL A 407 -43.39 27.17 -27.11
CA VAL A 407 -44.79 26.70 -27.12
C VAL A 407 -45.40 26.95 -28.49
N ALA A 408 -45.90 25.92 -29.14
CA ALA A 408 -46.67 26.07 -30.37
C ALA A 408 -48.02 26.74 -30.06
N ARG A 409 -48.44 27.70 -30.90
CA ARG A 409 -49.67 28.48 -30.68
C ARG A 409 -50.96 27.65 -30.71
N SER A 410 -50.92 26.43 -31.23
CA SER A 410 -52.07 25.52 -31.32
C SER A 410 -51.71 24.13 -30.80
N GLY A 411 -52.52 23.57 -29.90
CA GLY A 411 -52.45 22.15 -29.50
C GLY A 411 -51.55 21.82 -28.29
N GLY A 412 -51.12 22.80 -27.49
CA GLY A 412 -50.38 22.54 -26.25
C GLY A 412 -49.01 21.88 -26.42
N VAL A 413 -48.45 21.90 -27.64
CA VAL A 413 -47.17 21.25 -27.94
C VAL A 413 -46.02 22.15 -27.52
N VAL A 414 -45.21 21.68 -26.59
CA VAL A 414 -43.99 22.34 -26.12
C VAL A 414 -42.78 21.67 -26.77
N SER A 415 -41.98 22.44 -27.50
CA SER A 415 -40.70 22.02 -28.06
C SER A 415 -39.58 22.37 -27.08
N LEU A 416 -38.80 21.36 -26.69
CA LEU A 416 -37.64 21.46 -25.82
C LEU A 416 -36.40 21.07 -26.62
N SER A 417 -35.31 21.81 -26.44
CA SER A 417 -34.01 21.44 -27.02
C SER A 417 -32.90 21.73 -26.03
N GLY A 418 -31.74 21.11 -26.21
CA GLY A 418 -30.61 21.29 -25.32
C GLY A 418 -29.52 20.26 -25.53
N TRP A 419 -28.71 20.09 -24.50
CA TRP A 419 -27.69 19.04 -24.46
C TRP A 419 -27.54 18.43 -23.07
N ALA A 420 -27.07 17.19 -23.02
CA ALA A 420 -26.69 16.47 -21.82
C ALA A 420 -25.50 15.55 -22.11
N LEU A 421 -24.55 15.51 -21.17
CA LEU A 421 -23.33 14.72 -21.26
C LEU A 421 -22.99 14.11 -19.90
N ASP A 422 -22.69 12.82 -19.91
CA ASP A 422 -22.08 12.10 -18.80
C ASP A 422 -20.54 12.17 -18.96
N PRO A 423 -19.80 12.93 -18.12
CA PRO A 423 -18.35 13.03 -18.24
C PRO A 423 -17.61 11.70 -18.07
N SER A 424 -18.23 10.71 -17.42
CA SER A 424 -17.67 9.38 -17.23
C SER A 424 -17.84 8.47 -18.44
N HIS A 425 -18.78 8.80 -19.34
CA HIS A 425 -19.07 8.06 -20.56
C HIS A 425 -19.22 9.03 -21.75
N PRO A 426 -18.14 9.73 -22.14
CA PRO A 426 -18.20 10.83 -23.11
C PRO A 426 -18.58 10.39 -24.53
N LEU A 427 -18.64 9.09 -24.79
CA LEU A 427 -19.06 8.51 -26.07
C LEU A 427 -20.54 8.08 -26.09
N SER A 428 -21.16 7.99 -24.91
CA SER A 428 -22.48 7.41 -24.77
C SER A 428 -23.58 8.47 -24.79
N PRO A 429 -24.72 8.21 -25.46
CA PRO A 429 -25.92 9.01 -25.31
C PRO A 429 -26.39 9.09 -23.86
N SER A 430 -26.98 10.22 -23.48
CA SER A 430 -27.59 10.44 -22.17
C SER A 430 -29.11 10.29 -22.25
N SER A 431 -29.73 9.77 -21.20
CA SER A 431 -31.18 9.80 -21.05
C SER A 431 -31.63 11.20 -20.61
N VAL A 432 -32.70 11.70 -21.21
CA VAL A 432 -33.34 12.98 -20.88
C VAL A 432 -34.80 12.70 -20.52
N ARG A 433 -35.22 13.10 -19.32
CA ARG A 433 -36.59 12.95 -18.84
C ARG A 433 -37.23 14.31 -18.67
N VAL A 434 -38.50 14.39 -19.04
CA VAL A 434 -39.33 15.60 -18.88
C VAL A 434 -40.45 15.29 -17.90
N ALA A 435 -40.63 16.17 -16.92
CA ALA A 435 -41.75 16.14 -16.00
C ALA A 435 -42.53 17.45 -16.07
N VAL A 436 -43.86 17.35 -15.99
CA VAL A 436 -44.79 18.47 -15.91
C VAL A 436 -45.44 18.44 -14.52
N ASP A 437 -45.27 19.52 -13.76
CA ASP A 437 -45.73 19.63 -12.36
C ASP A 437 -45.25 18.47 -11.48
N GLY A 438 -44.00 18.04 -11.71
CA GLY A 438 -43.38 16.92 -11.00
C GLY A 438 -43.81 15.53 -11.47
N LYS A 439 -44.77 15.41 -12.39
CA LYS A 439 -45.20 14.11 -12.96
C LYS A 439 -44.35 13.77 -14.18
N PRO A 440 -43.69 12.59 -14.23
CA PRO A 440 -42.95 12.17 -15.42
C PRO A 440 -43.87 12.06 -16.64
N THR A 441 -43.55 12.80 -17.69
CA THR A 441 -44.38 12.90 -18.90
C THR A 441 -43.72 12.25 -20.11
N ALA A 442 -42.40 12.35 -20.24
CA ALA A 442 -41.68 11.76 -21.36
C ALA A 442 -40.23 11.42 -21.00
N ALA A 443 -39.65 10.49 -21.76
CA ALA A 443 -38.24 10.11 -21.68
C ALA A 443 -37.66 9.91 -23.08
N PHE A 444 -36.44 10.40 -23.27
CA PHE A 444 -35.73 10.42 -24.54
C PHE A 444 -34.25 10.09 -24.30
N VAL A 445 -33.50 10.00 -25.40
CA VAL A 445 -32.04 9.93 -25.40
C VAL A 445 -31.47 11.04 -26.26
N THR A 446 -30.25 11.48 -25.98
CA THR A 446 -29.55 12.43 -26.83
C THR A 446 -29.17 11.77 -28.16
N THR A 447 -29.52 12.42 -29.27
CA THR A 447 -29.35 11.85 -30.63
C THR A 447 -28.62 12.80 -31.56
N THR A 448 -28.42 14.06 -31.18
CA THR A 448 -27.86 15.09 -32.06
C THR A 448 -26.40 15.35 -31.72
N ILE A 449 -25.55 15.50 -32.74
CA ILE A 449 -24.15 15.92 -32.54
C ILE A 449 -24.14 17.41 -32.20
N ARG A 450 -23.43 17.77 -31.13
CA ARG A 450 -23.19 19.15 -30.72
C ARG A 450 -21.70 19.39 -30.69
N ALA A 451 -21.15 19.88 -31.82
CA ALA A 451 -19.72 20.06 -31.99
C ALA A 451 -19.11 21.03 -30.96
N ASP A 452 -19.87 22.06 -30.58
CA ASP A 452 -19.54 23.01 -29.51
C ASP A 452 -19.41 22.33 -28.13
N VAL A 453 -20.34 21.43 -27.80
CA VAL A 453 -20.31 20.66 -26.54
C VAL A 453 -19.15 19.65 -26.57
N ASN A 454 -18.95 18.95 -27.69
CA ASN A 454 -17.84 18.00 -27.88
C ASN A 454 -16.49 18.70 -27.69
N ALA A 455 -16.32 19.89 -28.27
CA ALA A 455 -15.11 20.68 -28.11
C ALA A 455 -14.89 21.13 -26.66
N ALA A 456 -15.93 21.67 -26.01
CA ALA A 456 -15.84 22.19 -24.64
C ALA A 456 -15.54 21.11 -23.59
N TRP A 457 -15.99 19.88 -23.82
CA TRP A 457 -15.85 18.76 -22.89
C TRP A 457 -14.83 17.71 -23.32
N HIS A 458 -14.07 17.97 -24.40
CA HIS A 458 -13.15 17.01 -25.01
C HIS A 458 -13.79 15.63 -25.25
N ALA A 459 -15.05 15.63 -25.68
CA ALA A 459 -15.87 14.45 -25.88
C ALA A 459 -16.12 14.20 -27.38
N THR A 460 -16.58 12.99 -27.72
CA THR A 460 -17.02 12.66 -29.07
C THR A 460 -18.32 11.88 -29.00
N GLY A 461 -19.42 12.48 -29.49
CA GLY A 461 -20.72 11.80 -29.42
C GLY A 461 -21.92 12.66 -29.77
N ARG A 462 -23.10 12.06 -29.57
CA ARG A 462 -24.43 12.66 -29.77
C ARG A 462 -25.00 13.09 -28.42
N HIS A 463 -24.75 14.34 -28.04
CA HIS A 463 -25.12 14.90 -26.73
C HIS A 463 -26.27 15.90 -26.78
N GLY A 464 -26.71 16.31 -27.98
CA GLY A 464 -27.86 17.17 -28.17
C GLY A 464 -29.19 16.41 -28.14
N PHE A 465 -30.24 17.06 -27.66
CA PHE A 465 -31.61 16.59 -27.76
C PHE A 465 -32.52 17.69 -28.32
N GLN A 466 -33.55 17.26 -29.06
CA GLN A 466 -34.68 18.10 -29.46
C GLN A 466 -35.93 17.22 -29.43
N VAL A 467 -36.90 17.60 -28.59
CA VAL A 467 -38.05 16.76 -28.24
C VAL A 467 -39.31 17.62 -28.17
N ARG A 468 -40.47 16.98 -28.36
CA ARG A 468 -41.78 17.62 -28.23
C ARG A 468 -42.58 16.90 -27.16
N VAL A 469 -43.26 17.66 -26.32
CA VAL A 469 -44.11 17.14 -25.24
C VAL A 469 -45.43 17.90 -25.28
N THR A 470 -46.55 17.19 -25.19
CA THR A 470 -47.87 17.81 -25.07
C THR A 470 -48.13 18.17 -23.62
N VAL A 471 -48.46 19.43 -23.36
CA VAL A 471 -48.76 19.96 -22.04
C VAL A 471 -50.21 20.50 -22.07
N PRO A 472 -51.06 20.17 -21.08
CA PRO A 472 -52.40 20.72 -20.99
C PRO A 472 -52.42 22.26 -20.96
N ALA A 473 -53.58 22.85 -21.26
CA ALA A 473 -53.79 24.28 -21.07
C ALA A 473 -53.69 24.63 -19.58
N GLY A 474 -53.02 25.74 -19.26
CA GLY A 474 -52.80 26.18 -17.89
C GLY A 474 -51.37 26.62 -17.60
N HIS A 475 -51.09 26.83 -16.31
CA HIS A 475 -49.78 27.22 -15.79
C HIS A 475 -49.05 25.98 -15.29
N HIS A 476 -47.94 25.63 -15.91
CA HIS A 476 -47.23 24.38 -15.64
C HIS A 476 -45.74 24.60 -15.44
N LEU A 477 -45.16 23.88 -14.48
CA LEU A 477 -43.71 23.79 -14.31
C LEU A 477 -43.18 22.62 -15.12
N VAL A 478 -42.35 22.91 -16.12
CA VAL A 478 -41.66 21.90 -16.91
C VAL A 478 -40.24 21.74 -16.39
N THR A 479 -39.89 20.53 -15.97
CA THR A 479 -38.56 20.17 -15.47
C THR A 479 -37.92 19.15 -16.41
N VAL A 480 -36.67 19.40 -16.79
CA VAL A 480 -35.86 18.52 -17.63
C VAL A 480 -34.69 17.98 -16.82
N THR A 481 -34.60 16.66 -16.71
CA THR A 481 -33.56 15.96 -15.95
C THR A 481 -32.76 15.06 -16.88
N ALA A 482 -31.45 15.04 -16.75
CA ALA A 482 -30.57 14.15 -17.49
C ALA A 482 -29.98 13.07 -16.60
N ALA A 483 -29.75 11.88 -17.17
CA ALA A 483 -29.06 10.77 -16.53
C ALA A 483 -28.14 10.07 -17.53
N GLY A 484 -26.95 9.66 -17.09
CA GLY A 484 -26.00 8.90 -17.89
C GLY A 484 -26.35 7.41 -17.93
N PRO A 485 -25.67 6.61 -18.78
CA PRO A 485 -25.78 5.15 -18.77
C PRO A 485 -25.19 4.52 -17.49
N SER A 486 -24.36 5.26 -16.75
CA SER A 486 -23.73 4.81 -15.52
C SER A 486 -24.51 5.22 -14.29
N ALA A 487 -24.77 4.27 -13.38
CA ALA A 487 -25.28 4.57 -12.04
C ALA A 487 -24.27 5.33 -11.16
N ALA A 488 -23.01 5.47 -11.61
CA ALA A 488 -21.97 6.19 -10.87
C ALA A 488 -22.11 7.72 -10.96
N VAL A 489 -22.91 8.23 -11.90
CA VAL A 489 -23.16 9.68 -12.08
C VAL A 489 -24.59 9.97 -11.66
N ALA A 490 -24.75 10.92 -10.72
CA ALA A 490 -26.08 11.31 -10.28
C ALA A 490 -26.82 12.03 -11.42
N SER A 491 -28.12 11.76 -11.56
CA SER A 491 -28.96 12.54 -12.45
C SER A 491 -28.98 14.01 -12.02
N ALA A 492 -29.12 14.91 -12.99
CA ALA A 492 -29.13 16.34 -12.73
C ALA A 492 -30.30 17.01 -13.46
N THR A 493 -30.94 17.98 -12.79
CA THR A 493 -31.87 18.89 -13.46
C THR A 493 -31.07 19.83 -14.35
N ILE A 494 -31.29 19.76 -15.66
CA ILE A 494 -30.58 20.54 -16.68
C ILE A 494 -31.40 21.71 -17.22
N GLY A 495 -32.67 21.81 -16.80
CA GLY A 495 -33.54 22.92 -17.12
C GLY A 495 -34.84 22.85 -16.34
N GLN A 496 -35.38 24.01 -15.96
CA GLN A 496 -36.65 24.12 -15.28
C GLN A 496 -37.28 25.47 -15.64
N GLN A 497 -38.53 25.46 -16.11
CA GLN A 497 -39.21 26.65 -16.60
C GLN A 497 -40.71 26.59 -16.35
N TRP A 498 -41.28 27.71 -15.90
CA TRP A 498 -42.72 27.92 -15.87
C TRP A 498 -43.24 28.30 -17.27
N LEU A 499 -44.29 27.61 -17.71
CA LEU A 499 -44.94 27.85 -18.99
C LEU A 499 -46.42 28.16 -18.77
N VAL A 500 -46.94 29.07 -19.59
CA VAL A 500 -48.38 29.32 -19.71
C VAL A 500 -48.81 28.78 -21.06
N ILE A 501 -49.66 27.75 -21.04
CA ILE A 501 -50.20 27.12 -22.22
C ILE A 501 -51.62 27.67 -22.45
N PRO A 502 -51.88 28.37 -23.56
CA PRO A 502 -53.21 28.90 -23.86
C PRO A 502 -54.25 27.79 -23.96
N ALA A 503 -55.49 28.08 -23.54
CA ALA A 503 -56.64 27.27 -23.95
C ALA A 503 -56.82 27.43 -25.47
N GLY A 504 -56.88 26.31 -26.18
CA GLY A 504 -57.03 26.26 -27.64
C GLY A 504 -58.44 26.55 -28.11
#